data_AF-A0A381UQV1-F1
#
_entry.id   AF-A0A381UQV1-F1
#
_cell.length_a   1.000
_cell.length_b   1.000
_cell.length_c   1.000
_cell.angle_alpha   90.00
_cell.angle_beta   90.00
_cell.angle_gamma   90.00
#
_symmetry.space_group_name_H-M   'P 1'
#
loop_
_entity.id
_entity.type
_entity.pdbx_description
1 polymer ?
#
loop_
_entity_poly.entity_id
_entity_poly.type
_entity_poly.pdbx_seq_one_letter_code
_entity_poly.pdbx_strand_id
1 'polypeptide(L)'
;MSQTINFDLAKEALEHLNTDDSISSAHGILCGFSCVKQDISMDDWLNEVLVSIDLNNIKEKESHQVMAEIFNSTTEQLADPTLNFWPLLADDSCSLSDQASSLVEWCQGFLVGLGLSEVQGSEDEVMEMIKDISEIAQLEVDLMDDED
;
A
#
# COMPACT_ATOMS: atom_id res chain seq x y z
N MET A 1 -11.56 1.11 18.05
CA MET A 1 -11.92 1.28 16.64
C MET A 1 -10.72 1.92 16.02
N SER A 2 -9.93 1.15 15.27
CA SER A 2 -8.86 1.70 14.44
C SER A 2 -9.47 2.73 13.51
N GLN A 3 -8.82 3.88 13.39
CA GLN A 3 -9.30 4.98 12.56
C GLN A 3 -8.97 4.62 11.10
N THR A 4 -10.00 4.59 10.24
CA THR A 4 -9.80 4.38 8.80
C THR A 4 -8.93 5.50 8.26
N ILE A 5 -7.85 5.14 7.58
CA ILE A 5 -6.93 6.08 6.93
C ILE A 5 -7.70 6.77 5.80
N ASN A 6 -7.65 8.10 5.74
CA ASN A 6 -8.28 8.87 4.66
C ASN A 6 -7.37 8.84 3.42
N PHE A 7 -7.91 8.36 2.30
CA PHE A 7 -7.16 8.18 1.06
C PHE A 7 -6.62 9.50 0.49
N ASP A 8 -7.46 10.52 0.35
CA ASP A 8 -7.05 11.81 -0.22
C ASP A 8 -5.94 12.49 0.59
N LEU A 9 -6.05 12.47 1.91
CA LEU A 9 -5.05 13.04 2.80
C LEU A 9 -3.72 12.26 2.72
N ALA A 10 -3.79 10.93 2.63
CA ALA A 10 -2.61 10.08 2.48
C ALA A 10 -1.93 10.30 1.12
N LYS A 11 -2.72 10.44 0.05
CA LYS A 11 -2.25 10.77 -1.30
C LYS A 11 -1.56 12.13 -1.33
N GLU A 12 -2.21 13.19 -0.84
CA GLU A 12 -1.64 14.54 -0.78
C GLU A 12 -0.35 14.57 0.06
N ALA A 13 -0.32 13.83 1.17
CA ALA A 13 0.89 13.73 1.97
C ALA A 13 2.05 13.10 1.19
N LEU A 14 1.81 11.98 0.50
CA LEU A 14 2.83 11.29 -0.28
C LEU A 14 3.31 12.12 -1.49
N GLU A 15 2.44 12.88 -2.15
CA GLU A 15 2.79 13.78 -3.27
C GLU A 15 3.79 14.88 -2.90
N HIS A 16 3.90 15.22 -1.61
CA HIS A 16 4.90 16.16 -1.12
C HIS A 16 6.27 15.52 -0.87
N LEU A 17 6.38 14.19 -0.94
CA LEU A 17 7.62 13.43 -0.75
C LEU A 17 8.22 13.04 -2.11
N ASN A 18 9.52 12.73 -2.13
CA ASN A 18 10.21 12.34 -3.36
C ASN A 18 10.07 10.84 -3.61
N THR A 19 9.04 10.44 -4.38
CA THR A 19 8.74 9.05 -4.74
C THR A 19 8.06 8.98 -6.11
N ASP A 20 8.17 7.82 -6.76
CA ASP A 20 7.42 7.47 -7.97
C ASP A 20 6.20 6.56 -7.67
N ASP A 21 6.01 6.15 -6.40
CA ASP A 21 4.91 5.30 -5.97
C ASP A 21 3.61 6.07 -5.77
N SER A 22 2.49 5.38 -6.00
CA SER A 22 1.19 5.82 -5.50
C SER A 22 1.03 5.43 -4.01
N ILE A 23 0.10 6.09 -3.33
CA ILE A 23 -0.18 5.74 -1.92
C ILE A 23 -0.72 4.32 -1.76
N SER A 24 -1.45 3.82 -2.77
CA SER A 24 -1.95 2.45 -2.82
C SER A 24 -0.78 1.46 -2.92
N SER A 25 0.16 1.72 -3.85
CA SER A 25 1.39 0.91 -4.00
C SER A 25 2.20 0.91 -2.71
N ALA A 26 2.49 2.10 -2.15
CA ALA A 26 3.24 2.24 -0.91
C ALA A 26 2.60 1.47 0.25
N HIS A 27 1.27 1.56 0.43
CA HIS A 27 0.57 0.80 1.44
C HIS A 27 0.59 -0.72 1.18
N GLY A 28 0.52 -1.12 -0.10
CA GLY A 28 0.74 -2.51 -0.52
C GLY A 28 2.11 -3.01 -0.06
N ILE A 29 3.18 -2.27 -0.33
CA ILE A 29 4.56 -2.61 0.09
C ILE A 29 4.64 -2.84 1.59
N LEU A 30 4.04 -1.95 2.41
CA LEU A 30 3.98 -2.11 3.86
C LEU A 30 3.29 -3.42 4.28
N CYS A 31 2.16 -3.73 3.66
CA CYS A 31 1.42 -4.95 3.94
C CYS A 31 2.23 -6.20 3.56
N GLY A 32 2.87 -6.19 2.39
CA GLY A 32 3.75 -7.26 1.94
C GLY A 32 4.93 -7.47 2.88
N PHE A 33 5.61 -6.39 3.30
CA PHE A 33 6.67 -6.47 4.30
C PHE A 33 6.18 -7.05 5.62
N SER A 34 4.99 -6.67 6.07
CA SER A 34 4.42 -7.16 7.33
C SER A 34 4.13 -8.67 7.30
N CYS A 35 3.98 -9.29 6.12
CA CYS A 35 3.84 -10.74 5.98
C CYS A 35 5.16 -11.51 6.18
N VAL A 36 6.31 -10.90 5.86
CA VAL A 36 7.62 -11.59 5.80
C VAL A 36 8.66 -11.07 6.77
N LYS A 37 8.44 -9.88 7.36
CA LYS A 37 9.33 -9.23 8.35
C LYS A 37 8.60 -9.08 9.68
N GLN A 38 9.04 -9.84 10.69
CA GLN A 38 8.41 -9.88 12.01
C GLN A 38 8.44 -8.54 12.77
N ASP A 39 9.53 -7.77 12.63
CA ASP A 39 9.75 -6.51 13.34
C ASP A 39 10.01 -5.37 12.33
N ILE A 40 9.12 -5.22 11.35
CA ILE A 40 9.22 -4.15 10.36
C ILE A 40 9.23 -2.78 11.05
N SER A 41 10.14 -1.89 10.65
CA SER A 41 10.15 -0.50 11.09
C SER A 41 9.59 0.44 10.01
N MET A 42 9.17 1.63 10.43
CA MET A 42 8.75 2.67 9.49
C MET A 42 9.87 3.05 8.51
N ASP A 43 11.13 3.07 8.97
CA ASP A 43 12.29 3.37 8.12
C ASP A 43 12.50 2.28 7.06
N ASP A 44 12.29 0.99 7.39
CA ASP A 44 12.39 -0.10 6.40
C ASP A 44 11.36 0.07 5.27
N TRP A 45 10.15 0.50 5.62
CA TRP A 45 9.10 0.76 4.64
C TRP A 45 9.40 2.00 3.81
N LEU A 46 9.71 3.14 4.45
CA LEU A 46 9.96 4.39 3.74
C LEU A 46 11.23 4.36 2.89
N ASN A 47 12.24 3.57 3.24
CA ASN A 47 13.43 3.39 2.40
C ASN A 47 13.15 2.63 1.10
N GLU A 48 12.07 1.83 1.05
CA GLU A 48 11.63 1.18 -0.19
C GLU A 48 10.82 2.15 -1.06
N VAL A 49 9.95 2.95 -0.43
CA VAL A 49 9.01 3.85 -1.13
C VAL A 49 9.65 5.18 -1.53
N LEU A 50 10.52 5.76 -0.71
CA LEU A 50 11.04 7.10 -0.90
C LEU A 50 12.45 7.10 -1.48
N VAL A 51 12.69 7.99 -2.44
CA VAL A 51 14.03 8.29 -2.95
C VAL A 51 14.81 9.13 -1.94
N SER A 52 14.15 10.11 -1.31
CA SER A 52 14.75 10.98 -0.30
C SER A 52 13.69 11.74 0.50
N ILE A 53 14.06 12.23 1.70
CA ILE A 53 13.23 13.14 2.49
C ILE A 53 14.09 14.17 3.23
N ASP A 54 13.66 15.43 3.26
CA ASP A 54 14.25 16.52 4.05
C ASP A 54 13.33 16.90 5.23
N LEU A 55 13.63 16.36 6.41
CA LEU A 55 12.89 16.66 7.63
C LEU A 55 13.08 18.10 8.16
N ASN A 56 13.93 18.92 7.54
CA ASN A 56 14.00 20.35 7.81
C ASN A 56 12.97 21.15 6.99
N ASN A 57 12.47 20.58 5.90
CA ASN A 57 11.34 21.11 5.16
C ASN A 57 10.05 20.83 5.94
N ILE A 58 9.30 21.89 6.26
CA ILE A 58 8.08 21.79 7.08
C ILE A 58 7.06 20.87 6.42
N LYS A 59 6.88 20.97 5.09
CA LYS A 59 5.88 20.17 4.36
C LYS A 59 6.22 18.69 4.38
N GLU A 60 7.48 18.35 4.05
CA GLU A 60 7.93 16.95 4.05
C GLU A 60 7.88 16.35 5.46
N LYS A 61 8.18 17.16 6.49
CA LYS A 61 8.03 16.73 7.88
C LYS A 61 6.58 16.45 8.27
N GLU A 62 5.62 17.28 7.84
CA GLU A 62 4.19 17.05 8.06
C GLU A 62 3.72 15.80 7.30
N SER A 63 4.11 15.63 6.03
CA SER A 63 3.83 14.42 5.25
C SER A 63 4.41 13.16 5.88
N HIS A 64 5.64 13.23 6.41
CA HIS A 64 6.24 12.12 7.16
C HIS A 64 5.40 11.73 8.39
N GLN A 65 4.78 12.69 9.08
CA GLN A 65 3.89 12.39 10.20
C GLN A 65 2.65 11.62 9.74
N VAL A 66 2.07 11.99 8.61
CA VAL A 66 0.96 11.23 8.00
C VAL A 66 1.41 9.81 7.64
N MET A 67 2.60 9.64 7.06
CA MET A 67 3.14 8.31 6.79
C MET A 67 3.32 7.48 8.09
N ALA A 68 3.73 8.12 9.19
CA ALA A 68 3.82 7.44 10.48
C ALA A 68 2.45 6.98 11.00
N GLU A 69 1.40 7.78 10.82
CA GLU A 69 0.04 7.40 11.18
C GLU A 69 -0.46 6.21 10.35
N ILE A 70 -0.17 6.20 9.05
CA ILE A 70 -0.46 5.08 8.16
C ILE A 70 0.25 3.82 8.65
N PHE A 71 1.57 3.90 8.88
CA PHE A 71 2.35 2.77 9.37
C PHE A 71 1.77 2.17 10.65
N ASN A 72 1.48 3.01 11.64
CA ASN A 72 0.94 2.57 12.93
C ASN A 72 -0.48 1.98 12.79
N SER A 73 -1.34 2.61 11.99
CA SER A 73 -2.71 2.13 11.77
C SER A 73 -2.73 0.78 11.02
N THR A 74 -1.92 0.63 9.98
CA THR A 74 -1.82 -0.61 9.21
C THR A 74 -1.28 -1.75 10.07
N THR A 75 -0.21 -1.52 10.83
CA THR A 75 0.35 -2.56 11.72
C THR A 75 -0.61 -2.94 12.84
N GLU A 76 -1.37 -1.99 13.40
CA GLU A 76 -2.44 -2.27 14.37
C GLU A 76 -3.56 -3.11 13.74
N GLN A 77 -4.04 -2.74 12.55
CA GLN A 77 -5.12 -3.46 11.85
C GLN A 77 -4.72 -4.89 11.46
N LEU A 78 -3.49 -5.10 10.98
CA LEU A 78 -3.01 -6.44 10.62
C LEU A 78 -2.84 -7.35 11.85
N ALA A 79 -2.56 -6.77 13.03
CA ALA A 79 -2.48 -7.50 14.28
C ALA A 79 -3.84 -7.71 14.98
N ASP A 80 -4.91 -7.05 14.51
CA ASP A 80 -6.21 -7.08 15.14
C ASP A 80 -6.96 -8.41 14.82
N PRO A 81 -7.31 -9.23 15.83
CA PRO A 81 -8.01 -10.49 15.62
C PRO A 81 -9.45 -10.33 15.12
N THR A 82 -9.99 -9.11 15.10
CA THR A 82 -11.32 -8.81 14.58
C THR A 82 -11.36 -8.68 13.05
N LEU A 83 -10.21 -8.79 12.38
CA LEU A 83 -10.08 -8.74 10.91
C LEU A 83 -10.65 -7.43 10.34
N ASN A 84 -10.30 -6.30 10.96
CA ASN A 84 -10.76 -4.96 10.56
C ASN A 84 -9.83 -4.27 9.55
N PHE A 85 -8.83 -4.98 9.03
CA PHE A 85 -7.94 -4.47 8.00
C PHE A 85 -8.70 -4.10 6.73
N TRP A 86 -8.36 -2.94 6.17
CA TRP A 86 -8.83 -2.51 4.88
C TRP A 86 -7.67 -1.95 4.04
N PRO A 87 -7.50 -2.38 2.79
CA PRO A 87 -6.52 -1.79 1.89
C PRO A 87 -6.77 -0.29 1.68
N LEU A 88 -5.70 0.51 1.68
CA LEU A 88 -5.77 1.94 1.37
C LEU A 88 -5.94 2.12 -0.14
N LEU A 89 -7.20 2.31 -0.56
CA LEU A 89 -7.63 2.43 -1.95
C LEU A 89 -8.41 3.73 -2.16
N ALA A 90 -8.55 4.12 -3.43
CA ALA A 90 -9.42 5.24 -3.79
C ALA A 90 -10.86 4.96 -3.31
N ASP A 91 -11.52 5.98 -2.79
CA ASP A 91 -12.85 5.85 -2.20
C ASP A 91 -13.97 5.87 -3.26
N ASP A 92 -15.21 5.73 -2.79
CA ASP A 92 -16.40 5.67 -3.64
C ASP A 92 -16.75 7.02 -4.31
N SER A 93 -16.03 8.09 -3.98
CA SER A 93 -16.15 9.39 -4.66
C SER A 93 -15.32 9.46 -5.94
N CYS A 94 -14.35 8.56 -6.11
CA CYS A 94 -13.53 8.45 -7.31
C CYS A 94 -14.23 7.63 -8.41
N SER A 95 -13.76 7.74 -9.66
CA SER A 95 -14.29 6.93 -10.76
C SER A 95 -14.05 5.43 -10.52
N LEU A 96 -14.83 4.57 -11.17
CA LEU A 96 -14.59 3.12 -11.08
C LEU A 96 -13.19 2.75 -11.62
N SER A 97 -12.74 3.44 -12.66
CA SER A 97 -11.40 3.31 -13.24
C SER A 97 -10.32 3.68 -12.21
N ASP A 98 -10.48 4.77 -11.47
CA ASP A 98 -9.54 5.15 -10.40
C ASP A 98 -9.53 4.13 -9.25
N GLN A 99 -10.71 3.64 -8.85
CA GLN A 99 -10.84 2.60 -7.81
C GLN A 99 -10.12 1.31 -8.23
N ALA A 100 -10.38 0.84 -9.45
CA ALA A 100 -9.72 -0.33 -10.01
C ALA A 100 -8.20 -0.13 -10.14
N SER A 101 -7.76 1.03 -10.63
CA SER A 101 -6.34 1.38 -10.74
C SER A 101 -5.65 1.35 -9.37
N SER A 102 -6.28 1.93 -8.34
CA SER A 102 -5.73 1.91 -6.98
C SER A 102 -5.58 0.49 -6.42
N LEU A 103 -6.50 -0.43 -6.76
CA LEU A 103 -6.41 -1.83 -6.37
C LEU A 103 -5.26 -2.55 -7.09
N VAL A 104 -5.12 -2.31 -8.41
CA VAL A 104 -4.01 -2.85 -9.21
C VAL A 104 -2.67 -2.41 -8.62
N GLU A 105 -2.51 -1.12 -8.35
CA GLU A 105 -1.33 -0.54 -7.73
C GLU A 105 -1.06 -1.12 -6.34
N TRP A 106 -2.10 -1.30 -5.50
CA TRP A 106 -1.95 -1.92 -4.19
C TRP A 106 -1.45 -3.37 -4.30
N CYS A 107 -2.00 -4.15 -5.24
CA CYS A 107 -1.53 -5.52 -5.49
C CYS A 107 -0.08 -5.55 -5.99
N GLN A 108 0.31 -4.63 -6.88
CA GLN A 108 1.70 -4.49 -7.33
C GLN A 108 2.64 -4.20 -6.17
N GLY A 109 2.31 -3.20 -5.34
CA GLY A 109 3.07 -2.86 -4.16
C GLY A 109 3.16 -4.01 -3.15
N PHE A 110 2.05 -4.73 -2.92
CA PHE A 110 2.05 -5.92 -2.05
C PHE A 110 3.04 -6.97 -2.50
N LEU A 111 3.12 -7.26 -3.81
CA LEU A 111 4.07 -8.24 -4.35
C LEU A 111 5.52 -7.76 -4.25
N VAL A 112 5.77 -6.46 -4.40
CA VAL A 112 7.09 -5.86 -4.17
C VAL A 112 7.51 -6.05 -2.71
N GLY A 113 6.66 -5.65 -1.76
CA GLY A 113 6.92 -5.78 -0.33
C GLY A 113 7.05 -7.24 0.12
N LEU A 114 6.24 -8.14 -0.44
CA LEU A 114 6.31 -9.57 -0.10
C LEU A 114 7.67 -10.17 -0.49
N GLY A 115 8.24 -9.72 -1.62
CA GLY A 115 9.49 -10.24 -2.16
C GLY A 115 9.37 -11.72 -2.52
N LEU A 116 9.07 -12.05 -3.78
CA LEU A 116 8.76 -13.43 -4.20
C LEU A 116 9.78 -14.51 -3.79
N SER A 117 11.04 -14.15 -3.49
CA SER A 117 12.04 -15.07 -2.95
C SER A 117 11.74 -15.53 -1.52
N GLU A 118 11.13 -14.69 -0.68
CA GLU A 118 10.86 -14.95 0.74
C GLU A 118 9.74 -15.99 0.94
N VAL A 119 8.89 -16.17 -0.07
CA VAL A 119 7.71 -17.03 -0.02
C VAL A 119 7.85 -18.30 -0.87
N GLN A 120 9.01 -18.53 -1.49
CA GLN A 120 9.24 -19.76 -2.27
C GLN A 120 9.19 -21.00 -1.38
N GLY A 121 8.35 -21.97 -1.76
CA GLY A 121 8.16 -23.20 -0.99
C GLY A 121 7.16 -23.07 0.16
N SER A 122 6.39 -21.98 0.19
CA SER A 122 5.18 -21.88 1.00
C SER A 122 4.15 -22.94 0.59
N GLU A 123 3.12 -23.11 1.43
CA GLU A 123 2.01 -24.01 1.18
C GLU A 123 1.27 -23.65 -0.13
N ASP A 124 0.65 -24.65 -0.76
CA ASP A 124 -0.02 -24.48 -2.06
C ASP A 124 -1.08 -23.36 -2.02
N GLU A 125 -1.82 -23.24 -0.91
CA GLU A 125 -2.83 -22.18 -0.71
C GLU A 125 -2.22 -20.77 -0.73
N VAL A 126 -1.03 -20.60 -0.15
CA VAL A 126 -0.30 -19.32 -0.16
C VAL A 126 0.17 -19.00 -1.58
N MET A 127 0.66 -20.01 -2.30
CA MET A 127 1.11 -19.84 -3.69
C MET A 127 -0.06 -19.52 -4.64
N GLU A 128 -1.24 -20.11 -4.41
CA GLU A 128 -2.47 -19.78 -5.14
C GLU A 128 -2.90 -18.34 -4.86
N MET A 129 -2.93 -17.91 -3.59
CA MET A 129 -3.22 -16.52 -3.22
C MET A 129 -2.27 -15.52 -3.90
N ILE A 130 -0.97 -15.79 -3.90
CA ILE A 130 0.02 -14.93 -4.57
C ILE A 130 -0.23 -14.86 -6.08
N LYS A 131 -0.60 -15.98 -6.69
CA LYS A 131 -0.94 -16.03 -8.11
C LYS A 131 -2.18 -15.18 -8.41
N ASP A 132 -3.22 -15.26 -7.60
CA ASP A 132 -4.44 -14.46 -7.77
C ASP A 132 -4.15 -12.95 -7.63
N ILE A 133 -3.37 -12.56 -6.62
CA ILE A 133 -2.91 -11.16 -6.45
C ILE A 133 -2.09 -10.71 -7.68
N SER A 134 -1.25 -11.59 -8.23
CA SER A 134 -0.45 -11.31 -9.43
C SER A 134 -1.29 -11.14 -10.68
N GLU A 135 -2.42 -11.84 -10.80
CA GLU A 135 -3.36 -11.68 -11.90
C GLU A 135 -4.08 -10.33 -11.81
N ILE A 136 -4.48 -9.90 -10.61
CA ILE A 136 -5.07 -8.56 -10.39
C ILE A 136 -4.04 -7.47 -10.73
N ALA A 137 -2.79 -7.62 -10.28
CA ALA A 137 -1.71 -6.67 -10.52
C ALA A 137 -1.39 -6.44 -12.02
N GLN A 138 -1.84 -7.33 -12.91
CA GLN A 138 -1.63 -7.25 -14.37
C GLN A 138 -2.85 -6.72 -15.13
N LEU A 139 -3.93 -6.35 -14.45
CA LEU A 139 -5.11 -5.80 -15.12
C LEU A 139 -4.80 -4.43 -15.74
N GLU A 140 -5.15 -4.26 -17.01
CA GLU A 140 -5.14 -2.97 -17.70
C GLU A 140 -6.49 -2.28 -17.48
N VAL A 141 -6.49 -1.21 -16.69
CA VAL A 141 -7.71 -0.52 -16.25
C VAL A 141 -8.21 0.52 -17.27
N ASP A 142 -7.36 0.95 -18.20
CA ASP A 142 -7.69 1.89 -19.29
C ASP A 142 -8.88 1.45 -20.18
N LEU A 143 -9.26 0.17 -20.12
CA LEU A 143 -10.41 -0.40 -20.85
C LEU A 143 -11.74 -0.29 -20.10
N MET A 144 -11.76 0.23 -18.88
CA MET A 144 -12.97 0.32 -18.03
C MET A 144 -13.77 1.62 -18.22
N ASP A 145 -13.22 2.60 -18.93
CA ASP A 145 -13.94 3.85 -19.28
C ASP A 145 -14.74 3.75 -20.59
N ASP A 146 -14.79 2.56 -21.23
CA ASP A 146 -15.48 2.28 -22.49
C ASP A 146 -16.88 1.64 -22.30
N GLU A 147 -17.60 1.99 -21.24
CA GLU A 147 -19.05 1.72 -21.12
C GLU A 147 -19.86 3.03 -21.00
N ASP A 148 -20.14 3.61 -22.19
CA ASP A 148 -21.13 4.65 -22.56
C ASP A 148 -21.04 6.09 -21.99
#